data_AF-A0ABD0NXY4-F1
#
_entry.id   AF-A0ABD0NXY4-F1
#
_cell.length_a   1.000
_cell.length_b   1.000
_cell.length_c   1.000
_cell.angle_alpha   90.00
_cell.angle_beta   90.00
_cell.angle_gamma   90.00
#
_symmetry.space_group_name_H-M   'P 1'
#
loop_
_entity.id
_entity.type
_entity.pdbx_description
1 polymer ?
#
loop_
_entity_poly.entity_id
_entity_poly.type
_entity_poly.pdbx_seq_one_letter_code
_entity_poly.pdbx_strand_id
1 'polypeptide(L)' 'IIGTAALLVCVLALGDPHNTPAPPGLEPVLVGAAVLLIGISMGSNSGYAINPARDFGPRLFSYIAGWGDEVF' A
#
# COMPACT_ATOMS: atom_id res chain seq x y z
N ILE A 1 -6.23 -6.49 -5.15
CA ILE A 1 -5.41 -7.71 -5.39
C ILE A 1 -4.13 -7.37 -6.17
N ILE A 2 -4.20 -6.95 -7.44
CA ILE A 2 -3.00 -6.70 -8.26
C ILE A 2 -2.07 -5.65 -7.63
N GLY A 3 -2.60 -4.51 -7.15
CA GLY A 3 -1.78 -3.49 -6.49
C GLY A 3 -1.08 -3.99 -5.21
N THR A 4 -1.76 -4.82 -4.42
CA THR A 4 -1.16 -5.46 -3.23
C THR A 4 -0.10 -6.48 -3.62
N ALA A 5 -0.33 -7.27 -4.67
CA ALA A 5 0.67 -8.21 -5.19
C ALA A 5 1.93 -7.47 -5.70
N ALA A 6 1.75 -6.38 -6.43
CA ALA A 6 2.84 -5.52 -6.87
C ALA A 6 3.63 -4.94 -5.68
N LEU A 7 2.94 -4.44 -4.66
CA LEU A 7 3.58 -3.94 -3.43
C LEU A 7 4.42 -5.04 -2.76
N LEU A 8 3.87 -6.25 -2.59
CA LEU A 8 4.58 -7.36 -1.96
C LEU A 8 5.82 -7.76 -2.77
N VAL A 9 5.70 -7.86 -4.09
CA VAL A 9 6.86 -8.16 -4.97
C VAL A 9 7.95 -7.10 -4.81
N CYS A 10 7.61 -5.82 -4.85
CA CYS A 10 8.58 -4.74 -4.68
C CYS A 10 9.25 -4.76 -3.30
N VAL A 11 8.47 -4.89 -2.22
CA VAL A 11 9.01 -4.90 -0.86
C VAL A 11 9.93 -6.10 -0.62
N LEU A 12 9.53 -7.28 -1.08
CA LEU A 12 10.36 -8.49 -0.96
C LEU A 12 11.63 -8.38 -1.81
N ALA A 13 11.54 -7.88 -3.04
CA ALA A 13 12.69 -7.71 -3.91
C ALA A 13 13.72 -6.71 -3.36
N LEU A 14 13.28 -5.66 -2.67
CA LEU A 14 14.16 -4.67 -2.02
C LEU A 14 14.87 -5.23 -0.78
N GLY A 15 14.30 -6.23 -0.11
CA GLY A 15 14.86 -6.84 1.09
C GLY A 15 15.61 -8.16 0.86
N ASP A 16 15.58 -8.71 -0.36
CA ASP A 16 16.16 -10.02 -0.65
C ASP A 16 17.70 -9.94 -0.81
N PRO A 17 18.48 -10.57 0.08
CA PRO A 17 19.94 -10.59 -0.01
C PRO A 17 20.47 -11.40 -1.21
N HIS A 18 19.63 -12.22 -1.84
CA HIS A 18 19.97 -13.02 -3.02
C HIS A 18 19.59 -12.32 -4.34
N ASN A 19 19.04 -11.10 -4.28
CA ASN A 19 18.73 -10.26 -5.43
C ASN A 19 19.66 -9.02 -5.45
N THR A 20 19.12 -7.85 -5.78
CA THR A 20 19.75 -6.54 -5.60
C THR A 20 19.01 -5.83 -4.47
N PRO A 21 19.45 -6.01 -3.20
CA PRO A 21 18.80 -5.36 -2.08
C PRO A 21 18.97 -3.84 -2.16
N ALA A 22 18.06 -3.15 -1.50
CA ALA A 22 18.17 -1.72 -1.29
C ALA A 22 19.48 -1.37 -0.55
N PRO A 23 20.15 -0.26 -0.91
CA PRO A 23 21.28 0.22 -0.13
C PRO A 23 20.87 0.50 1.32
N PRO A 24 21.74 0.22 2.31
CA PRO A 24 21.42 0.44 3.72
C PRO A 24 20.94 1.87 4.00
N GLY A 25 19.77 1.99 4.61
CA GLY A 25 19.14 3.27 4.96
C GLY A 25 18.23 3.85 3.86
N LEU A 26 18.23 3.30 2.65
CA LEU A 26 17.33 3.73 1.56
C LEU A 26 16.06 2.88 1.44
N GLU A 27 15.93 1.80 2.21
CA GLU A 27 14.77 0.91 2.20
C GLU A 27 13.44 1.68 2.37
N PRO A 28 13.30 2.60 3.35
CA PRO A 28 12.04 3.31 3.55
C PRO A 28 11.68 4.22 2.37
N VAL A 29 12.69 4.83 1.74
CA VAL A 29 12.51 5.73 0.59
C VAL A 29 12.06 4.94 -0.63
N LEU A 30 12.68 3.79 -0.89
CA LEU A 30 12.35 2.93 -2.02
C LEU A 30 10.98 2.26 -1.86
N VAL A 31 10.61 1.85 -0.65
CA VAL A 31 9.24 1.37 -0.36
C VAL A 31 8.21 2.49 -0.55
N GLY A 32 8.51 3.71 -0.08
CA GLY A 32 7.65 4.88 -0.31
C GLY A 32 7.47 5.19 -1.80
N ALA A 33 8.55 5.12 -2.58
CA ALA A 33 8.50 5.30 -4.03
C ALA A 33 7.66 4.21 -4.71
N ALA A 34 7.74 2.95 -4.27
CA ALA A 34 6.90 1.87 -4.78
C ALA A 34 5.41 2.15 -4.53
N VAL A 35 5.04 2.58 -3.32
CA VAL A 35 3.65 2.98 -3.00
C VAL A 35 3.19 4.15 -3.87
N LEU A 36 4.03 5.16 -4.07
CA LEU A 36 3.72 6.31 -4.94
C LEU A 36 3.48 5.86 -6.39
N LEU A 37 4.36 5.03 -6.96
CA LEU A 37 4.23 4.55 -8.32
C LEU A 37 2.98 3.69 -8.52
N ILE A 38 2.63 2.84 -7.54
CA ILE A 38 1.37 2.08 -7.55
C ILE A 38 0.17 3.04 -7.48
N GLY A 39 0.24 4.08 -6.65
CA GLY A 39 -0.80 5.11 -6.57
C GLY A 39 -1.01 5.85 -7.90
N ILE A 40 0.07 6.25 -8.57
CA ILE A 40 0.01 6.97 -9.85
C ILE A 40 -0.53 6.05 -10.97
N SER A 41 -0.05 4.80 -11.03
CA SER A 41 -0.40 3.87 -12.12
C SER A 41 -1.76 3.20 -11.94
N MET A 42 -2.17 2.90 -10.70
CA MET A 42 -3.35 2.09 -10.41
C MET A 42 -4.38 2.78 -9.52
N GLY A 43 -4.08 3.96 -8.97
CA GLY A 43 -4.92 4.62 -7.98
C GLY A 43 -6.29 5.06 -8.51
N SER A 44 -6.39 5.43 -9.78
CA SER A 44 -7.67 5.83 -10.40
C SER A 44 -8.71 4.70 -10.40
N ASN A 45 -8.28 3.43 -10.43
CA ASN A 45 -9.20 2.31 -10.54
C ASN A 45 -9.94 2.00 -9.21
N SER A 46 -9.26 2.14 -8.07
CA SER A 46 -9.80 1.67 -6.77
C SER A 46 -9.18 2.38 -5.56
N GLY A 47 -8.61 3.58 -5.73
CA GLY A 47 -7.98 4.33 -4.64
C GLY A 47 -6.73 3.70 -4.04
N TYR A 48 -6.10 2.74 -4.75
CA TYR A 48 -4.92 1.97 -4.33
C TYR A 48 -5.00 1.48 -2.88
N ALA A 49 -6.15 0.91 -2.49
CA ALA A 49 -6.35 0.24 -1.20
C ALA A 49 -5.53 -1.07 -1.11
N ILE A 50 -4.21 -0.93 -1.10
CA ILE A 50 -3.24 -2.03 -1.13
C ILE A 50 -2.94 -2.59 0.27
N ASN A 51 -3.47 -1.97 1.33
CA ASN A 51 -3.29 -2.35 2.72
C ASN A 51 -4.66 -2.40 3.44
N PRO A 52 -5.09 -3.58 3.96
CA PRO A 52 -6.34 -3.71 4.68
C PRO A 52 -6.48 -2.77 5.89
N ALA A 53 -5.40 -2.55 6.66
CA ALA A 53 -5.44 -1.66 7.82
C ALA A 53 -5.67 -0.19 7.43
N ARG A 54 -5.12 0.23 6.28
CA ARG A 54 -5.26 1.60 5.72
C ARG A 54 -6.67 1.89 5.21
N ASP A 55 -7.47 0.85 4.97
CA ASP A 55 -8.85 0.99 4.49
C ASP A 55 -9.85 0.71 5.63
N PHE A 56 -9.71 -0.41 6.34
CA PHE A 56 -10.63 -0.82 7.40
C PHE A 56 -10.65 0.15 8.60
N GLY A 57 -9.49 0.59 9.08
CA GLY A 57 -9.41 1.47 10.26
C GLY A 57 -10.18 2.79 10.06
N PRO A 58 -9.91 3.54 8.99
CA PRO A 58 -10.67 4.74 8.66
C PRO A 58 -12.17 4.49 8.44
N ARG A 59 -12.56 3.38 7.78
CA ARG A 59 -13.98 3.03 7.57
C ARG A 59 -14.71 2.72 8.87
N LEU A 60 -14.07 1.98 9.77
CA LEU A 60 -14.63 1.71 11.09
C LEU A 60 -14.78 2.99 11.91
N PHE A 61 -13.80 3.89 11.85
CA PHE A 61 -13.90 5.20 12.48
C PHE A 61 -15.07 6.01 11.91
N SER A 62 -15.21 6.11 10.59
CA SER A 62 -16.31 6.86 9.97
C SER A 62 -17.68 6.25 10.27
N TYR A 63 -17.78 4.92 10.34
CA TYR A 63 -19.00 4.23 10.76
C TYR A 63 -19.41 4.65 12.18
N ILE A 64 -18.49 4.60 13.13
CA ILE A 64 -18.73 4.99 14.53
C ILE A 64 -19.02 6.49 14.65
N ALA A 65 -18.40 7.31 13.80
CA ALA A 65 -18.63 8.76 13.73
C ALA A 65 -19.98 9.15 13.11
N GLY A 66 -20.82 8.17 12.72
CA GLY A 66 -22.19 8.41 12.27
C GLY A 66 -22.35 8.67 10.78
N TRP A 67 -21.36 8.30 9.95
CA TRP A 67 -21.48 8.41 8.48
C TRP A 67 -22.43 7.37 7.85
N GLY A 68 -22.95 6.43 8.64
CA GLY A 68 -23.84 5.36 8.18
C GLY A 68 -23.11 4.07 7.81
N ASP A 69 -23.86 3.03 7.49
CA ASP A 69 -23.38 1.70 7.09
C ASP A 69 -22.80 1.66 5.66
N GLU A 70 -23.15 2.63 4.82
CA GLU A 70 -22.64 2.83 3.45
C GLU A 70 -21.11 3.00 3.35
N VAL A 71 -20.41 3.16 4.48
CA VAL A 71 -18.95 3.30 4.51
C VAL A 71 -18.21 1.97 4.33
N PHE A 72 -18.91 0.84 4.34
CA PHE A 72 -18.34 -0.49 4.10
C PHE A 72 -18.68 -0.98 2.69
#